data_AF-A0A3Q2DCH2-F1
#
_entry.id   AF-A0A3Q2DCH2-F1
#
_cell.length_a   1.000
_cell.length_b   1.000
_cell.length_c   1.000
_cell.angle_alpha   90.00
_cell.angle_beta   90.00
_cell.angle_gamma   90.00
#
_symmetry.space_group_name_H-M   'P 1'
#
loop_
_entity.id
_entity.type
_entity.pdbx_description
1 polymer ?
#
loop_
_entity_poly.entity_id
_entity_poly.type
_entity_poly.pdbx_seq_one_letter_code
_entity_poly.pdbx_strand_id
1 'polypeptide(L)'
;MQLENEALSTEEKISLLIDALNSEMDPLWDGRLWFHWFHWFSFLLLLLSEVLNSAALQKPSRALAGAKARLYDSGVLSHCVQVLSLGPSRLRGSWTAAARLAHLTSSSCVGAEPGSRSETFHRLFLPSVMDALLSLAGQLMSLSQVSATSSSLFRKVMDSVSWLLSAHPHLTPQGPSHPASASSNPHSSTSIVVLLLFIVSFVRSPKLRRGLGPLKKKNSERVRAACAIQAAWRSYQTRRRVKNLSRAVSALQRRYRARRRLQQEQKEAQQWEEQLRYQVCVRRQQARRRFHQKQRELLQRLPPDQVQPYLQECERRAAVVIQSFWRGFRERRRYADCLRDALRESQRQRRAARTLQRAKRRAAKAPPIAPLWIGQEGLTDSRRAELKQQLDEYIAVHRSTGLSAEEGAALHAEVQLLLQAELQKGEQRRREEQRVEALLACARTQLELLQDAPPLSDVTAKQAESFLSPSASIAARARDAHNAALQASRLPWWRNLGETPTGEETGHAHLQELEAEFGGLFIGGAATVEGGPEVEL
;
A
#
# COMPACT_ATOMS: atom_id res chain seq x y z
N MET A 1 15.41 -46.51 9.84
CA MET A 1 16.02 -47.77 10.33
C MET A 1 15.77 -47.99 11.82
N GLN A 2 16.05 -47.05 12.74
CA GLN A 2 15.76 -47.28 14.17
C GLN A 2 14.27 -47.24 14.56
N LEU A 3 13.41 -46.56 13.78
CA LEU A 3 11.96 -46.37 14.10
C LEU A 3 11.08 -47.63 13.88
N GLU A 4 11.55 -48.59 13.07
CA GLU A 4 10.83 -49.84 12.76
C GLU A 4 10.98 -50.91 13.85
N ASN A 5 11.83 -50.68 14.87
CA ASN A 5 11.89 -51.57 16.02
C ASN A 5 10.57 -51.54 16.81
N GLU A 6 9.93 -52.71 16.96
CA GLU A 6 8.69 -52.91 17.73
C GLU A 6 8.89 -52.69 19.24
N ALA A 7 10.14 -52.61 19.72
CA ALA A 7 10.49 -52.46 21.13
C ALA A 7 10.55 -51.01 21.66
N LEU A 8 10.50 -49.99 20.79
CA LEU A 8 10.58 -48.57 21.21
C LEU A 8 9.19 -48.05 21.60
N SER A 9 9.11 -47.40 22.76
CA SER A 9 7.88 -46.73 23.22
C SER A 9 7.51 -45.57 22.29
N THR A 10 6.22 -45.26 22.17
CA THR A 10 5.73 -44.14 21.34
C THR A 10 6.36 -42.81 21.73
N GLU A 11 6.70 -42.61 23.01
CA GLU A 11 7.42 -41.43 23.49
C GLU A 11 8.88 -41.37 23.03
N GLU A 12 9.58 -42.51 22.98
CA GLU A 12 10.98 -42.59 22.53
C GLU A 12 11.09 -42.34 21.03
N LYS A 13 10.12 -42.85 20.25
CA LYS A 13 10.00 -42.56 18.81
C LYS A 13 9.77 -41.07 18.56
N ILE A 14 8.96 -40.41 19.38
CA ILE A 14 8.72 -38.96 19.28
C ILE A 14 9.99 -38.16 19.63
N SER A 15 10.70 -38.52 20.71
CA SER A 15 11.93 -37.84 21.09
C SER A 15 13.02 -37.97 20.02
N LEU A 16 13.24 -39.19 19.49
CA LEU A 16 14.21 -39.41 18.40
C LEU A 16 13.87 -38.61 17.13
N LEU A 17 12.59 -38.47 16.80
CA LEU A 17 12.13 -37.65 15.67
C LEU A 17 12.34 -36.16 15.93
N ILE A 18 12.13 -35.68 17.16
CA ILE A 18 12.38 -34.28 17.54
C ILE A 18 13.88 -33.98 17.51
N ASP A 19 14.72 -34.88 18.01
CA ASP A 19 16.17 -34.70 18.01
C ASP A 19 16.73 -34.70 16.59
N ALA A 20 16.23 -35.57 15.71
CA ALA A 20 16.56 -35.57 14.30
C ALA A 20 16.08 -34.30 13.57
N LEU A 21 14.91 -33.75 13.93
CA LEU A 21 14.42 -32.48 13.40
C LEU A 21 15.30 -31.30 13.85
N ASN A 22 15.77 -31.32 15.09
CA ASN A 22 16.59 -30.25 15.65
C ASN A 22 18.04 -30.30 15.14
N SER A 23 18.60 -31.48 14.87
CA SER A 23 19.99 -31.63 14.40
C SER A 23 20.24 -31.11 12.99
N GLU A 24 19.18 -30.95 12.17
CA GLU A 24 19.27 -30.48 10.78
C GLU A 24 18.65 -29.07 10.57
N MET A 25 18.28 -28.37 11.64
CA MET A 25 17.67 -27.03 11.61
C MET A 25 18.72 -25.90 11.56
N ASP A 26 19.59 -25.89 10.55
CA ASP A 26 20.48 -24.75 10.25
C ASP A 26 19.87 -23.84 9.16
N PRO A 27 19.76 -22.51 9.38
CA PRO A 27 19.00 -21.60 8.52
C PRO A 27 19.72 -21.15 7.23
N LEU A 28 20.90 -21.68 6.92
CA LEU A 28 21.79 -21.20 5.84
C LEU A 28 21.98 -22.22 4.71
N TRP A 29 20.88 -22.78 4.18
CA TRP A 29 20.98 -23.64 2.99
C TRP A 29 20.88 -22.85 1.69
N ASP A 30 21.92 -22.95 0.86
CA ASP A 30 21.97 -22.42 -0.50
C ASP A 30 20.91 -23.09 -1.40
N GLY A 31 20.42 -22.37 -2.41
CA GLY A 31 19.15 -22.64 -3.11
C GLY A 31 18.99 -24.01 -3.79
N ARG A 32 20.07 -24.81 -3.92
CA ARG A 32 20.03 -26.18 -4.45
C ARG A 32 19.77 -27.25 -3.38
N LEU A 33 20.21 -27.02 -2.14
CA LEU A 33 20.06 -27.98 -1.04
C LEU A 33 18.72 -27.81 -0.31
N TRP A 34 18.12 -26.62 -0.42
CA TRP A 34 16.81 -26.29 0.16
C TRP A 34 15.69 -27.26 -0.27
N PHE A 35 15.66 -27.71 -1.53
CA PHE A 35 14.63 -28.64 -2.02
C PHE A 35 14.76 -30.03 -1.41
N HIS A 36 15.98 -30.55 -1.30
CA HIS A 36 16.24 -31.85 -0.68
C HIS A 36 15.95 -31.82 0.82
N TRP A 37 16.42 -30.75 1.48
CA TRP A 37 16.15 -30.51 2.89
C TRP A 37 14.65 -30.35 3.16
N PHE A 38 13.90 -29.58 2.36
CA PHE A 38 12.45 -29.41 2.54
C PHE A 38 11.68 -30.73 2.33
N HIS A 39 12.07 -31.54 1.37
CA HIS A 39 11.47 -32.86 1.16
C HIS A 39 11.78 -33.85 2.30
N TRP A 40 13.02 -33.84 2.79
CA TRP A 40 13.44 -34.64 3.93
C TRP A 40 12.74 -34.20 5.23
N PHE A 41 12.69 -32.90 5.51
CA PHE A 41 11.99 -32.29 6.63
C PHE A 41 10.48 -32.58 6.57
N SER A 42 9.86 -32.45 5.39
CA SER A 42 8.45 -32.82 5.20
C SER A 42 8.20 -34.32 5.38
N PHE A 43 9.16 -35.18 5.08
CA PHE A 43 9.05 -36.63 5.29
C PHE A 43 9.17 -36.99 6.77
N LEU A 44 10.12 -36.37 7.48
CA LEU A 44 10.30 -36.57 8.91
C LEU A 44 9.08 -36.08 9.72
N LEU A 45 8.49 -34.95 9.30
CA LEU A 45 7.23 -34.46 9.86
C LEU A 45 6.02 -35.35 9.50
N LEU A 46 6.04 -36.05 8.36
CA LEU A 46 5.01 -37.03 8.02
C LEU A 46 5.05 -38.23 8.97
N LEU A 47 6.25 -38.76 9.23
CA LEU A 47 6.47 -39.84 10.18
C LEU A 47 6.03 -39.42 11.60
N LEU A 48 6.39 -38.19 12.00
CA LEU A 48 5.93 -37.62 13.26
C LEU A 48 4.39 -37.50 13.32
N SER A 49 3.74 -37.07 12.24
CA SER A 49 2.27 -37.02 12.16
C SER A 49 1.64 -38.40 12.34
N GLU A 50 2.22 -39.43 11.76
CA GLU A 50 1.70 -40.80 11.80
C GLU A 50 1.85 -41.42 13.19
N VAL A 51 2.99 -41.16 13.84
CA VAL A 51 3.21 -41.52 15.25
C VAL A 51 2.28 -40.75 16.19
N LEU A 52 2.05 -39.46 15.97
CA LEU A 52 1.10 -38.66 16.77
C LEU A 52 -0.35 -39.11 16.57
N ASN A 53 -0.74 -39.47 15.35
CA ASN A 53 -2.10 -39.94 15.04
C ASN A 53 -2.35 -41.36 15.57
N SER A 54 -1.35 -42.25 15.55
CA SER A 54 -1.44 -43.57 16.17
C SER A 54 -1.46 -43.50 17.69
N ALA A 55 -0.69 -42.59 18.30
CA ALA A 55 -0.77 -42.26 19.72
C ALA A 55 -2.11 -41.63 20.13
N ALA A 56 -2.80 -40.93 19.23
CA ALA A 56 -4.14 -40.37 19.50
C ALA A 56 -5.26 -41.43 19.52
N LEU A 57 -5.06 -42.58 18.86
CA LEU A 57 -6.00 -43.70 18.82
C LEU A 57 -5.91 -44.61 20.06
N GLN A 58 -4.75 -44.65 20.70
CA GLN A 58 -4.54 -45.32 21.98
C GLN A 58 -4.85 -44.32 23.09
N LYS A 59 -5.97 -44.50 23.83
CA LYS A 59 -6.50 -43.70 24.97
C LYS A 59 -5.81 -42.34 25.26
N PRO A 60 -6.56 -41.21 25.34
CA PRO A 60 -6.00 -39.85 25.43
C PRO A 60 -5.11 -39.71 26.67
N SER A 61 -3.81 -39.91 26.48
CA SER A 61 -2.82 -39.89 27.55
C SER A 61 -2.19 -38.52 27.63
N ARG A 62 -1.95 -38.05 28.86
CA ARG A 62 -1.14 -36.88 29.21
C ARG A 62 0.21 -36.85 28.44
N ALA A 63 0.68 -38.03 28.03
CA ALA A 63 1.81 -38.24 27.12
C ALA A 63 1.69 -37.51 25.76
N LEU A 64 0.50 -37.51 25.13
CA LEU A 64 0.27 -36.87 23.82
C LEU A 64 0.27 -35.33 23.95
N ALA A 65 -0.33 -34.81 25.01
CA ALA A 65 -0.29 -33.37 25.32
C ALA A 65 1.15 -32.92 25.62
N GLY A 66 1.91 -33.72 26.37
CA GLY A 66 3.33 -33.50 26.64
C GLY A 66 4.22 -33.60 25.40
N ALA A 67 3.95 -34.54 24.49
CA ALA A 67 4.63 -34.64 23.20
C ALA A 67 4.38 -33.41 22.31
N LYS A 68 3.14 -32.90 22.25
CA LYS A 68 2.81 -31.67 21.52
C LYS A 68 3.43 -30.43 22.15
N ALA A 69 3.52 -30.38 23.48
CA ALA A 69 4.24 -29.31 24.19
C ALA A 69 5.74 -29.33 23.86
N ARG A 70 6.37 -30.51 23.86
CA ARG A 70 7.78 -30.69 23.46
C ARG A 70 8.07 -30.20 22.04
N LEU A 71 7.13 -30.39 21.09
CA LEU A 71 7.24 -29.87 19.73
C LEU A 71 7.18 -28.33 19.64
N TYR A 72 6.48 -27.71 20.58
CA TYR A 72 6.47 -26.25 20.70
C TYR A 72 7.77 -25.76 21.33
N ASP A 73 8.19 -26.39 22.43
CA ASP A 73 9.38 -25.98 23.20
C ASP A 73 10.68 -26.22 22.44
N SER A 74 10.73 -27.20 21.55
CA SER A 74 11.87 -27.44 20.64
C SER A 74 11.98 -26.42 19.51
N GLY A 75 10.98 -25.56 19.29
CA GLY A 75 10.98 -24.58 18.20
C GLY A 75 10.61 -25.16 16.83
N VAL A 76 10.39 -26.47 16.71
CA VAL A 76 9.98 -27.15 15.46
C VAL A 76 8.69 -26.55 14.90
N LEU A 77 7.71 -26.26 15.76
CA LEU A 77 6.45 -25.63 15.34
C LEU A 77 6.65 -24.18 14.86
N SER A 78 7.57 -23.43 15.47
CA SER A 78 7.94 -22.08 15.01
C SER A 78 8.54 -22.11 13.61
N HIS A 79 9.42 -23.09 13.36
CA HIS A 79 10.03 -23.27 12.05
C HIS A 79 9.02 -23.68 10.98
N CYS A 80 8.06 -24.54 11.33
CA CYS A 80 6.97 -24.88 10.42
C CYS A 80 6.14 -23.64 10.01
N VAL A 81 5.90 -22.70 10.93
CA VAL A 81 5.20 -21.44 10.62
C VAL A 81 6.03 -20.54 9.70
N GLN A 82 7.35 -20.45 9.91
CA GLN A 82 8.26 -19.72 9.03
C GLN A 82 8.26 -20.31 7.61
N VAL A 83 8.31 -21.63 7.50
CA VAL A 83 8.28 -22.38 6.24
C VAL A 83 6.94 -22.21 5.51
N LEU A 84 5.81 -22.23 6.23
CA LEU A 84 4.48 -21.96 5.68
C LEU A 84 4.30 -20.50 5.21
N SER A 85 5.10 -19.58 5.77
CA SER A 85 5.09 -18.15 5.43
C SER A 85 5.99 -17.79 4.24
N LEU A 86 6.74 -18.75 3.69
CA LEU A 86 7.62 -18.50 2.55
C LEU A 86 6.84 -18.15 1.27
N GLY A 87 7.46 -17.32 0.42
CA GLY A 87 6.88 -16.89 -0.85
C GLY A 87 6.72 -18.03 -1.88
N PRO A 88 5.81 -17.87 -2.87
CA PRO A 88 5.48 -18.90 -3.85
C PRO A 88 6.65 -19.31 -4.76
N SER A 89 7.67 -18.46 -4.87
CA SER A 89 8.90 -18.73 -5.63
C SER A 89 9.78 -19.79 -4.97
N ARG A 90 9.79 -19.88 -3.63
CA ARG A 90 10.54 -20.89 -2.88
C ARG A 90 9.77 -22.20 -2.81
N LEU A 91 8.45 -22.17 -2.60
CA LEU A 91 7.58 -23.37 -2.53
C LEU A 91 7.36 -24.12 -3.88
N ARG A 92 8.20 -23.85 -4.90
CA ARG A 92 8.03 -24.26 -6.30
C ARG A 92 7.76 -25.78 -6.43
N GLY A 93 6.49 -26.15 -6.58
CA GLY A 93 6.05 -27.52 -6.88
C GLY A 93 5.62 -28.37 -5.68
N SER A 94 5.86 -27.95 -4.43
CA SER A 94 5.61 -28.78 -3.24
C SER A 94 4.41 -28.32 -2.39
N TRP A 95 3.33 -27.93 -3.08
CA TRP A 95 2.07 -27.49 -2.45
C TRP A 95 1.37 -28.57 -1.63
N THR A 96 1.59 -29.84 -1.99
CA THR A 96 1.10 -31.02 -1.26
C THR A 96 1.79 -31.16 0.10
N ALA A 97 3.11 -30.93 0.16
CA ALA A 97 3.88 -30.91 1.40
C ALA A 97 3.48 -29.72 2.27
N ALA A 98 3.36 -28.51 1.70
CA ALA A 98 2.90 -27.33 2.42
C ALA A 98 1.49 -27.52 3.05
N ALA A 99 0.55 -28.14 2.32
CA ALA A 99 -0.78 -28.44 2.87
C ALA A 99 -0.74 -29.51 3.99
N ARG A 100 0.21 -30.45 3.95
CA ARG A 100 0.42 -31.43 5.02
C ARG A 100 1.06 -30.78 6.25
N LEU A 101 2.05 -29.92 6.06
CA LEU A 101 2.65 -29.11 7.12
C LEU A 101 1.61 -28.22 7.80
N ALA A 102 0.70 -27.61 7.03
CA ALA A 102 -0.43 -26.85 7.55
C ALA A 102 -1.38 -27.70 8.42
N HIS A 103 -1.57 -28.97 8.06
CA HIS A 103 -2.39 -29.90 8.84
C HIS A 103 -1.70 -30.32 10.15
N LEU A 104 -0.42 -30.66 10.09
CA LEU A 104 0.37 -31.06 11.26
C LEU A 104 0.56 -29.90 12.24
N THR A 105 0.89 -28.71 11.75
CA THR A 105 1.00 -27.52 12.60
C THR A 105 -0.31 -27.22 13.32
N SER A 106 -1.43 -27.28 12.59
CA SER A 106 -2.75 -27.09 13.19
C SER A 106 -3.12 -28.18 14.20
N SER A 107 -2.83 -29.46 13.94
CA SER A 107 -3.20 -30.57 14.83
C SER A 107 -2.32 -30.63 16.09
N SER A 108 -1.05 -30.24 15.97
CA SER A 108 -0.12 -30.10 17.09
C SER A 108 -0.46 -28.92 17.99
N CYS A 109 -1.01 -27.84 17.45
CA CYS A 109 -1.47 -26.68 18.25
C CYS A 109 -2.76 -26.95 19.04
N VAL A 110 -3.48 -28.04 18.75
CA VAL A 110 -4.76 -28.38 19.38
C VAL A 110 -4.53 -29.39 20.50
N GLY A 111 -4.78 -28.99 21.75
CA GLY A 111 -4.57 -29.81 22.94
C GLY A 111 -3.10 -29.92 23.39
N ALA A 112 -2.24 -28.98 22.99
CA ALA A 112 -0.91 -28.81 23.56
C ALA A 112 -1.01 -28.06 24.90
N GLU A 113 -0.28 -28.53 25.92
CA GLU A 113 -0.18 -27.88 27.23
C GLU A 113 1.26 -27.36 27.45
N PRO A 114 1.62 -26.18 26.92
CA PRO A 114 2.99 -25.65 26.96
C PRO A 114 3.41 -25.08 28.34
N GLY A 115 2.69 -25.44 29.42
CA GLY A 115 3.02 -25.06 30.80
C GLY A 115 3.26 -23.56 31.00
N SER A 116 4.50 -23.20 31.40
CA SER A 116 4.93 -21.83 31.73
C SER A 116 4.94 -20.87 30.53
N ARG A 117 4.94 -21.37 29.29
CA ARG A 117 4.89 -20.58 28.05
C ARG A 117 3.48 -20.50 27.43
N SER A 118 2.44 -20.82 28.20
CA SER A 118 1.04 -20.80 27.73
C SER A 118 0.58 -19.41 27.25
N GLU A 119 0.99 -18.34 27.92
CA GLU A 119 0.59 -16.99 27.52
C GLU A 119 1.21 -16.59 26.17
N THR A 120 2.50 -16.84 25.98
CA THR A 120 3.20 -16.58 24.70
C THR A 120 2.68 -17.46 23.58
N PHE A 121 2.33 -18.71 23.89
CA PHE A 121 1.70 -19.63 22.93
C PHE A 121 0.35 -19.09 22.43
N HIS A 122 -0.53 -18.64 23.34
CA HIS A 122 -1.86 -18.18 22.97
C HIS A 122 -1.90 -16.77 22.37
N ARG A 123 -1.03 -15.85 22.82
CA ARG A 123 -1.04 -14.44 22.38
C ARG A 123 -0.20 -14.14 21.14
N LEU A 124 0.90 -14.87 20.93
CA LEU A 124 1.86 -14.55 19.87
C LEU A 124 1.95 -15.67 18.84
N PHE A 125 2.08 -16.92 19.30
CA PHE A 125 2.31 -18.05 18.42
C PHE A 125 1.05 -18.48 17.64
N LEU A 126 -0.09 -18.66 18.31
CA LEU A 126 -1.34 -19.06 17.65
C LEU A 126 -1.83 -18.06 16.57
N PRO A 127 -1.79 -16.74 16.78
CA PRO A 127 -2.08 -15.78 15.71
C PRO A 127 -1.11 -15.89 14.52
N SER A 128 0.18 -16.10 14.78
CA SER A 128 1.19 -16.30 13.74
C SER A 128 0.93 -17.58 12.91
N VAL A 129 0.52 -18.68 13.56
CA VAL A 129 0.06 -19.90 12.87
C VAL A 129 -1.15 -19.61 11.99
N MET A 130 -2.12 -18.83 12.50
CA MET A 130 -3.31 -18.45 11.75
C MET A 130 -2.96 -17.63 10.49
N ASP A 131 -2.08 -16.63 10.64
CA ASP A 131 -1.65 -15.78 9.54
C ASP A 131 -0.90 -16.56 8.46
N ALA A 132 -0.02 -17.49 8.85
CA ALA A 132 0.69 -18.37 7.92
C ALA A 132 -0.27 -19.29 7.14
N LEU A 133 -1.27 -19.89 7.82
CA LEU A 133 -2.28 -20.73 7.19
C LEU A 133 -3.17 -19.95 6.21
N LEU A 134 -3.57 -18.73 6.58
CA LEU A 134 -4.38 -17.85 5.74
C LEU A 134 -3.60 -17.32 4.53
N SER A 135 -2.30 -17.02 4.71
CA SER A 135 -1.39 -16.65 3.62
C SER A 135 -1.26 -17.79 2.61
N LEU A 136 -1.00 -19.03 3.08
CA LEU A 136 -0.96 -20.22 2.24
C LEU A 136 -2.29 -20.47 1.51
N ALA A 137 -3.42 -20.30 2.19
CA ALA A 137 -4.75 -20.43 1.58
C ALA A 137 -4.96 -19.39 0.46
N GLY A 138 -4.51 -18.14 0.66
CA GLY A 138 -4.54 -17.10 -0.36
C GLY A 138 -3.68 -17.45 -1.59
N GLN A 139 -2.48 -18.00 -1.37
CA GLN A 139 -1.59 -18.47 -2.43
C GLN A 139 -2.22 -19.64 -3.21
N LEU A 140 -2.76 -20.66 -2.53
CA LEU A 140 -3.44 -21.80 -3.17
C LEU A 140 -4.71 -21.37 -3.91
N MET A 141 -5.45 -20.39 -3.40
CA MET A 141 -6.63 -19.83 -4.07
C MET A 141 -6.24 -19.15 -5.39
N SER A 142 -5.09 -18.45 -5.43
CA SER A 142 -4.57 -17.85 -6.66
C SER A 142 -4.18 -18.91 -7.72
N LEU A 143 -3.69 -20.09 -7.28
CA LEU A 143 -3.29 -21.21 -8.16
C LEU A 143 -4.46 -22.13 -8.54
N SER A 144 -5.51 -22.20 -7.73
CA SER A 144 -6.72 -22.99 -8.00
C SER A 144 -7.48 -22.57 -9.26
N GLN A 145 -7.17 -21.39 -9.81
CA GLN A 145 -7.69 -20.90 -11.09
C GLN A 145 -7.06 -21.63 -12.29
N VAL A 146 -6.00 -22.41 -12.07
CA VAL A 146 -5.21 -23.09 -13.11
C VAL A 146 -5.28 -24.63 -13.02
N SER A 147 -5.58 -25.21 -11.85
CA SER A 147 -5.62 -26.68 -11.67
C SER A 147 -6.65 -27.16 -10.62
N ALA A 148 -7.31 -28.29 -10.90
CA ALA A 148 -8.22 -28.98 -9.98
C ALA A 148 -7.51 -29.58 -8.75
N THR A 149 -6.23 -29.94 -8.85
CA THR A 149 -5.45 -30.48 -7.71
C THR A 149 -5.18 -29.42 -6.64
N SER A 150 -5.07 -28.15 -7.04
CA SER A 150 -4.89 -27.02 -6.11
C SER A 150 -6.16 -26.68 -5.32
N SER A 151 -7.34 -27.06 -5.84
CA SER A 151 -8.64 -26.88 -5.16
C SER A 151 -8.82 -27.85 -3.99
N SER A 152 -8.37 -29.11 -4.14
CA SER A 152 -8.42 -30.09 -3.03
C SER A 152 -7.40 -29.76 -1.94
N LEU A 153 -6.23 -29.21 -2.30
CA LEU A 153 -5.23 -28.72 -1.35
C LEU A 153 -5.71 -27.49 -0.58
N PHE A 154 -6.35 -26.54 -1.26
CA PHE A 154 -7.00 -25.40 -0.61
C PHE A 154 -8.03 -25.85 0.43
N ARG A 155 -8.87 -26.83 0.08
CA ARG A 155 -9.86 -27.39 1.02
C ARG A 155 -9.19 -27.99 2.26
N LYS A 156 -8.12 -28.76 2.09
CA LYS A 156 -7.36 -29.34 3.21
C LYS A 156 -6.77 -28.28 4.15
N VAL A 157 -6.22 -27.19 3.61
CA VAL A 157 -5.69 -26.08 4.44
C VAL A 157 -6.82 -25.39 5.19
N MET A 158 -7.97 -25.18 4.57
CA MET A 158 -9.15 -24.59 5.22
C MET A 158 -9.77 -25.50 6.29
N ASP A 159 -9.70 -26.83 6.11
CA ASP A 159 -10.12 -27.80 7.14
C ASP A 159 -9.23 -27.68 8.39
N SER A 160 -7.91 -27.48 8.21
CA SER A 160 -6.96 -27.21 9.30
C SER A 160 -7.27 -25.88 10.01
N VAL A 161 -7.52 -24.81 9.26
CA VAL A 161 -7.93 -23.50 9.83
C VAL A 161 -9.21 -23.64 10.65
N SER A 162 -10.21 -24.36 10.13
CA SER A 162 -11.45 -24.59 10.86
C SER A 162 -11.25 -25.44 12.11
N TRP A 163 -10.34 -26.42 12.07
CA TRP A 163 -10.02 -27.25 13.23
C TRP A 163 -9.36 -26.39 14.32
N LEU A 164 -8.41 -25.53 13.96
CA LEU A 164 -7.71 -24.66 14.90
C LEU A 164 -8.66 -23.65 15.58
N LEU A 165 -9.56 -23.03 14.80
CA LEU A 165 -10.57 -22.10 15.33
C LEU A 165 -11.60 -22.78 16.22
N SER A 166 -11.91 -24.06 15.96
CA SER A 166 -12.83 -24.82 16.80
C SER A 166 -12.24 -25.14 18.18
N ALA A 167 -10.90 -25.26 18.27
CA ALA A 167 -10.20 -25.52 19.52
C ALA A 167 -9.85 -24.21 20.28
N HIS A 168 -9.63 -23.11 19.56
CA HIS A 168 -9.16 -21.83 20.10
C HIS A 168 -10.08 -20.67 19.68
N PRO A 169 -11.27 -20.53 20.29
CA PRO A 169 -12.29 -19.58 19.87
C PRO A 169 -11.88 -18.10 20.05
N HIS A 170 -10.90 -17.82 20.93
CA HIS A 170 -10.32 -16.50 21.16
C HIS A 170 -9.54 -15.93 19.97
N LEU A 171 -9.23 -16.75 18.96
CA LEU A 171 -8.61 -16.29 17.71
C LEU A 171 -9.62 -15.67 16.74
N THR A 172 -10.93 -15.75 17.02
CA THR A 172 -11.94 -15.02 16.27
C THR A 172 -12.09 -13.59 16.81
N PRO A 173 -11.96 -12.54 15.99
CA PRO A 173 -12.20 -11.19 16.45
C PRO A 173 -13.66 -11.10 16.89
N GLN A 174 -13.90 -10.84 18.18
CA GLN A 174 -15.23 -10.54 18.65
C GLN A 174 -15.76 -9.36 17.82
N GLY A 175 -16.93 -9.55 17.20
CA GLY A 175 -17.52 -8.55 16.31
C GLY A 175 -17.72 -7.22 17.04
N PRO A 176 -17.50 -6.07 16.37
CA PRO A 176 -17.65 -4.78 17.01
C PRO A 176 -19.15 -4.51 17.23
N SER A 177 -19.56 -4.46 18.50
CA SER A 177 -20.75 -3.75 18.91
C SER A 177 -20.52 -2.24 18.75
N HIS A 178 -20.75 -1.69 17.55
CA HIS A 178 -21.23 -0.33 17.27
C HIS A 178 -21.07 0.03 15.77
N PRO A 179 -22.10 0.56 15.07
CA PRO A 179 -21.98 0.95 13.67
C PRO A 179 -21.79 2.45 13.53
N ALA A 180 -20.57 2.98 13.64
CA ALA A 180 -20.36 4.42 13.37
C ALA A 180 -18.91 4.83 13.03
N SER A 181 -18.10 4.02 12.34
CA SER A 181 -16.85 4.52 11.71
C SER A 181 -16.16 3.42 10.92
N ALA A 182 -16.49 3.29 9.63
CA ALA A 182 -15.70 2.50 8.67
C ALA A 182 -15.70 3.21 7.31
N SER A 183 -15.05 4.37 7.30
CA SER A 183 -14.50 5.00 6.10
C SER A 183 -13.06 4.50 5.96
N SER A 184 -12.83 3.55 5.05
CA SER A 184 -11.66 3.45 4.16
C SER A 184 -11.48 2.03 3.62
N ASN A 185 -11.31 1.92 2.30
CA ASN A 185 -10.73 0.81 1.54
C ASN A 185 -11.39 -0.60 1.60
N PRO A 186 -12.19 -0.99 0.59
CA PRO A 186 -12.67 -2.37 0.41
C PRO A 186 -11.61 -3.30 -0.22
N HIS A 187 -10.32 -3.01 -0.01
CA HIS A 187 -9.20 -3.86 -0.43
C HIS A 187 -8.64 -4.59 0.79
N SER A 188 -9.25 -5.70 1.18
CA SER A 188 -8.55 -6.69 1.99
C SER A 188 -9.21 -8.05 1.91
N SER A 189 -8.39 -9.05 1.60
CA SER A 189 -8.69 -10.48 1.60
C SER A 189 -9.34 -10.96 2.91
N THR A 190 -9.28 -10.16 3.98
CA THR A 190 -9.92 -10.40 5.28
C THR A 190 -11.45 -10.58 5.19
N SER A 191 -12.13 -9.85 4.30
CA SER A 191 -13.59 -9.95 4.18
C SER A 191 -14.05 -11.27 3.53
N ILE A 192 -13.21 -11.85 2.66
CA ILE A 192 -13.45 -13.16 2.02
C ILE A 192 -13.12 -14.30 2.98
N VAL A 193 -12.06 -14.16 3.77
CA VAL A 193 -11.67 -15.13 4.80
C VAL A 193 -12.71 -15.20 5.91
N VAL A 194 -13.21 -14.07 6.44
CA VAL A 194 -14.26 -14.06 7.47
C VAL A 194 -15.58 -14.69 6.96
N LEU A 195 -15.92 -14.49 5.68
CA LEU A 195 -17.09 -15.11 5.05
C LEU A 195 -16.91 -16.63 4.81
N LEU A 196 -15.69 -17.10 4.53
CA LEU A 196 -15.40 -18.53 4.39
C LEU A 196 -15.29 -19.24 5.74
N LEU A 197 -14.71 -18.57 6.76
CA LEU A 197 -14.66 -19.04 8.14
C LEU A 197 -16.07 -19.25 8.72
N PHE A 198 -17.01 -18.35 8.43
CA PHE A 198 -18.40 -18.49 8.86
C PHE A 198 -19.14 -19.68 8.21
N ILE A 199 -18.74 -20.07 6.99
CA ILE A 199 -19.33 -21.20 6.27
C ILE A 199 -18.82 -22.54 6.85
N VAL A 200 -17.54 -22.63 7.25
CA VAL A 200 -16.99 -23.88 7.79
C VAL A 200 -17.39 -24.11 9.26
N SER A 201 -17.45 -23.06 10.08
CA SER A 201 -17.95 -23.15 11.47
C SER A 201 -19.42 -23.60 11.57
N PHE A 202 -20.23 -23.40 10.52
CA PHE A 202 -21.66 -23.76 10.52
C PHE A 202 -21.95 -25.17 10.00
N VAL A 203 -21.04 -25.77 9.21
CA VAL A 203 -21.21 -27.15 8.71
C VAL A 203 -20.96 -28.19 9.82
N ARG A 204 -20.36 -27.78 10.94
CA ARG A 204 -20.06 -28.67 12.08
C ARG A 204 -20.81 -28.26 13.35
N SER A 205 -22.06 -28.67 13.46
CA SER A 205 -22.82 -28.73 14.73
C SER A 205 -23.98 -29.74 14.63
N PRO A 206 -24.34 -30.43 15.73
CA PRO A 206 -23.75 -31.71 16.09
C PRO A 206 -24.73 -32.88 15.89
N LYS A 207 -24.20 -34.08 15.59
CA LYS A 207 -24.92 -35.33 15.85
C LYS A 207 -24.93 -35.56 17.37
N LEU A 208 -25.90 -34.99 18.08
CA LEU A 208 -26.11 -35.29 19.49
C LEU A 208 -26.84 -36.63 19.66
N ARG A 209 -26.11 -37.59 20.25
CA ARG A 209 -26.54 -38.71 21.12
C ARG A 209 -27.97 -39.27 20.92
N ARG A 210 -28.04 -40.52 20.45
CA ARG A 210 -29.18 -41.42 20.73
C ARG A 210 -28.82 -42.29 21.92
N GLY A 211 -29.52 -42.06 23.03
CA GLY A 211 -29.59 -42.95 24.18
C GLY A 211 -30.78 -42.54 25.03
N LEU A 212 -31.59 -43.55 25.39
CA LEU A 212 -32.67 -43.58 26.41
C LEU A 212 -34.13 -43.29 25.96
N GLY A 213 -34.96 -44.34 26.02
CA GLY A 213 -36.21 -44.36 26.80
C GLY A 213 -37.54 -44.06 26.10
N PRO A 214 -38.54 -44.96 26.11
CA PRO A 214 -39.79 -44.83 25.34
C PRO A 214 -40.96 -44.27 26.16
N LEU A 215 -41.00 -42.96 26.44
CA LEU A 215 -42.21 -42.30 26.99
C LEU A 215 -42.28 -40.84 26.55
N LYS A 216 -42.55 -40.54 25.25
CA LYS A 216 -42.82 -39.15 24.76
C LYS A 216 -43.26 -39.04 23.28
N LYS A 217 -44.15 -39.90 22.77
CA LYS A 217 -44.51 -39.90 21.32
C LYS A 217 -45.15 -38.57 20.82
N LYS A 218 -46.16 -38.01 21.48
CA LYS A 218 -46.86 -36.78 21.03
C LYS A 218 -46.01 -35.50 21.04
N ASN A 219 -45.16 -35.31 22.04
CA ASN A 219 -44.26 -34.15 22.09
C ASN A 219 -43.09 -34.28 21.09
N SER A 220 -42.67 -35.51 20.80
CA SER A 220 -41.63 -35.78 19.80
C SER A 220 -42.05 -35.42 18.37
N GLU A 221 -43.33 -35.56 18.03
CA GLU A 221 -43.84 -35.26 16.69
C GLU A 221 -43.93 -33.77 16.43
N ARG A 222 -44.37 -32.98 17.41
CA ARG A 222 -44.36 -31.51 17.34
C ARG A 222 -42.93 -30.97 17.24
N VAL A 223 -42.02 -31.52 18.03
CA VAL A 223 -40.59 -31.18 17.95
C VAL A 223 -40.00 -31.60 16.59
N ARG A 224 -40.37 -32.76 16.06
CA ARG A 224 -39.92 -33.23 14.73
C ARG A 224 -40.45 -32.35 13.60
N ALA A 225 -41.72 -31.93 13.65
CA ALA A 225 -42.32 -31.02 12.68
C ALA A 225 -41.69 -29.62 12.75
N ALA A 226 -41.49 -29.07 13.95
CA ALA A 226 -40.79 -27.80 14.14
C ALA A 226 -39.35 -27.85 13.63
N CYS A 227 -38.63 -28.94 13.91
CA CYS A 227 -37.28 -29.17 13.36
C CYS A 227 -37.28 -29.24 11.83
N ALA A 228 -38.30 -29.86 11.21
CA ALA A 228 -38.41 -29.92 9.75
C ALA A 228 -38.66 -28.54 9.12
N ILE A 229 -39.57 -27.74 9.69
CA ILE A 229 -39.85 -26.38 9.25
C ILE A 229 -38.62 -25.49 9.40
N GLN A 230 -37.95 -25.57 10.55
CA GLN A 230 -36.74 -24.79 10.81
C GLN A 230 -35.58 -25.22 9.90
N ALA A 231 -35.42 -26.52 9.62
CA ALA A 231 -34.42 -27.00 8.67
C ALA A 231 -34.72 -26.52 7.24
N ALA A 232 -35.99 -26.56 6.82
CA ALA A 232 -36.42 -26.04 5.53
C ALA A 232 -36.13 -24.54 5.39
N TRP A 233 -36.47 -23.74 6.41
CA TRP A 233 -36.20 -22.30 6.43
C TRP A 233 -34.71 -21.96 6.42
N ARG A 234 -33.92 -22.62 7.29
CA ARG A 234 -32.45 -22.45 7.32
C ARG A 234 -31.83 -22.82 5.97
N SER A 235 -32.31 -23.89 5.34
CA SER A 235 -31.83 -24.31 4.03
C SER A 235 -32.20 -23.30 2.91
N TYR A 236 -33.39 -22.72 2.95
CA TYR A 236 -33.81 -21.65 2.02
C TYR A 236 -32.95 -20.39 2.18
N GLN A 237 -32.70 -19.97 3.43
CA GLN A 237 -31.86 -18.82 3.74
C GLN A 237 -30.42 -19.02 3.24
N THR A 238 -29.86 -20.20 3.43
CA THR A 238 -28.53 -20.57 2.90
C THR A 238 -28.50 -20.56 1.38
N ARG A 239 -29.46 -21.20 0.70
CA ARG A 239 -29.52 -21.20 -0.77
C ARG A 239 -29.62 -19.78 -1.34
N ARG A 240 -30.40 -18.90 -0.70
CA ARG A 240 -30.53 -17.50 -1.11
C ARG A 240 -29.24 -16.71 -0.90
N ARG A 241 -28.52 -16.92 0.20
CA ARG A 241 -27.20 -16.32 0.46
C ARG A 241 -26.15 -16.80 -0.55
N VAL A 242 -26.08 -18.09 -0.83
CA VAL A 242 -25.16 -18.66 -1.84
C VAL A 242 -25.43 -18.10 -3.24
N LYS A 243 -26.71 -17.96 -3.62
CA LYS A 243 -27.09 -17.35 -4.91
C LYS A 243 -26.73 -15.87 -5.00
N ASN A 244 -26.79 -15.14 -3.90
CA ASN A 244 -26.34 -13.73 -3.86
C ASN A 244 -24.81 -13.62 -3.91
N LEU A 245 -24.09 -14.53 -3.25
CA LEU A 245 -22.62 -14.61 -3.32
C LEU A 245 -22.14 -14.94 -4.72
N SER A 246 -22.74 -15.92 -5.41
CA SER A 246 -22.36 -16.25 -6.79
C SER A 246 -22.53 -15.06 -7.73
N ARG A 247 -23.63 -14.30 -7.57
CA ARG A 247 -23.86 -13.05 -8.31
C ARG A 247 -22.80 -11.98 -8.01
N ALA A 248 -22.41 -11.81 -6.74
CA ALA A 248 -21.39 -10.87 -6.34
C ALA A 248 -20.01 -11.25 -6.91
N VAL A 249 -19.65 -12.54 -6.85
CA VAL A 249 -18.41 -13.08 -7.43
C VAL A 249 -18.39 -12.89 -8.94
N SER A 250 -19.48 -13.21 -9.65
CA SER A 250 -19.56 -12.99 -11.10
C SER A 250 -19.50 -11.50 -11.48
N ALA A 251 -20.05 -10.60 -10.65
CA ALA A 251 -19.91 -9.16 -10.85
C ALA A 251 -18.46 -8.69 -10.66
N LEU A 252 -17.77 -9.19 -9.63
CA LEU A 252 -16.37 -8.89 -9.36
C LEU A 252 -15.47 -9.40 -10.50
N GLN A 253 -15.65 -10.64 -10.93
CA GLN A 253 -14.90 -11.24 -12.04
C GLN A 253 -15.07 -10.44 -13.34
N ARG A 254 -16.30 -10.02 -13.66
CA ARG A 254 -16.56 -9.18 -14.84
C ARG A 254 -15.88 -7.83 -14.74
N ARG A 255 -15.96 -7.15 -13.60
CA ARG A 255 -15.28 -5.86 -13.36
C ARG A 255 -13.77 -5.99 -13.44
N TYR A 256 -13.20 -7.05 -12.86
CA TYR A 256 -11.77 -7.32 -12.94
C TYR A 256 -11.31 -7.55 -14.37
N ARG A 257 -12.02 -8.40 -15.14
CA ARG A 257 -11.72 -8.65 -16.56
C ARG A 257 -11.83 -7.37 -17.40
N ALA A 258 -12.86 -6.56 -17.16
CA ALA A 258 -13.03 -5.26 -17.84
C ALA A 258 -11.88 -4.29 -17.51
N ARG A 259 -11.46 -4.22 -16.23
CA ARG A 259 -10.32 -3.40 -15.80
C ARG A 259 -9.01 -3.86 -16.45
N ARG A 260 -8.79 -5.17 -16.53
CA ARG A 260 -7.62 -5.75 -17.21
C ARG A 260 -7.57 -5.39 -18.69
N ARG A 261 -8.69 -5.49 -19.40
CA ARG A 261 -8.79 -5.07 -20.82
C ARG A 261 -8.50 -3.59 -20.98
N LEU A 262 -9.14 -2.74 -20.17
CA LEU A 262 -8.90 -1.29 -20.22
C LEU A 262 -7.43 -0.94 -19.99
N GLN A 263 -6.76 -1.59 -19.03
CA GLN A 263 -5.33 -1.36 -18.79
C GLN A 263 -4.47 -1.81 -19.97
N GLN A 264 -4.84 -2.90 -20.64
CA GLN A 264 -4.14 -3.39 -21.81
C GLN A 264 -4.33 -2.44 -23.00
N GLU A 265 -5.57 -2.04 -23.28
CA GLU A 265 -5.90 -1.05 -24.32
C GLU A 265 -5.18 0.28 -24.09
N GLN A 266 -5.08 0.73 -22.83
CA GLN A 266 -4.32 1.94 -22.48
C GLN A 266 -2.83 1.80 -22.77
N LYS A 267 -2.22 0.66 -22.43
CA LYS A 267 -0.81 0.39 -22.72
C LYS A 267 -0.54 0.32 -24.21
N GLU A 268 -1.40 -0.39 -24.95
CA GLU A 268 -1.32 -0.48 -26.41
C GLU A 268 -1.49 0.91 -27.04
N ALA A 269 -2.46 1.70 -26.59
CA ALA A 269 -2.65 3.08 -27.07
C ALA A 269 -1.44 3.98 -26.78
N GLN A 270 -0.83 3.86 -25.60
CA GLN A 270 0.40 4.58 -25.25
C GLN A 270 1.56 4.19 -26.18
N GLN A 271 1.77 2.90 -26.39
CA GLN A 271 2.81 2.40 -27.30
C GLN A 271 2.58 2.88 -28.74
N TRP A 272 1.34 2.82 -29.22
CA TRP A 272 0.99 3.34 -30.54
C TRP A 272 1.23 4.85 -30.65
N GLU A 273 0.89 5.61 -29.62
CA GLU A 273 1.12 7.06 -29.58
C GLU A 273 2.62 7.39 -29.58
N GLU A 274 3.42 6.69 -28.79
CA GLU A 274 4.88 6.83 -28.74
C GLU A 274 5.52 6.50 -30.09
N GLN A 275 5.11 5.40 -30.72
CA GLN A 275 5.58 5.03 -32.06
C GLN A 275 5.22 6.09 -33.09
N LEU A 276 3.99 6.63 -33.05
CA LEU A 276 3.58 7.69 -33.95
C LEU A 276 4.39 8.98 -33.71
N ARG A 277 4.62 9.36 -32.44
CA ARG A 277 5.45 10.52 -32.06
C ARG A 277 6.88 10.35 -32.60
N TYR A 278 7.47 9.16 -32.45
CA TYR A 278 8.78 8.84 -32.99
C TYR A 278 8.81 8.94 -34.52
N GLN A 279 7.85 8.32 -35.22
CA GLN A 279 7.76 8.39 -36.68
C GLN A 279 7.61 9.84 -37.18
N VAL A 280 6.79 10.65 -36.53
CA VAL A 280 6.63 12.07 -36.85
C VAL A 280 7.94 12.83 -36.60
N CYS A 281 8.65 12.56 -35.50
CA CYS A 281 9.94 13.16 -35.20
C CYS A 281 10.97 12.86 -36.31
N VAL A 282 11.13 11.58 -36.67
CA VAL A 282 12.05 11.14 -37.72
C VAL A 282 11.68 11.76 -39.06
N ARG A 283 10.40 11.74 -39.45
CA ARG A 283 9.93 12.36 -40.71
C ARG A 283 10.25 13.86 -40.74
N ARG A 284 10.03 14.59 -39.63
CA ARG A 284 10.38 16.01 -39.52
C ARG A 284 11.89 16.24 -39.61
N GLN A 285 12.70 15.39 -38.98
CA GLN A 285 14.16 15.48 -39.04
C GLN A 285 14.67 15.23 -40.47
N GLN A 286 14.18 14.18 -41.14
CA GLN A 286 14.52 13.88 -42.52
C GLN A 286 14.08 15.01 -43.47
N ALA A 287 12.88 15.55 -43.31
CA ALA A 287 12.40 16.67 -44.10
C ALA A 287 13.28 17.91 -43.91
N ARG A 288 13.68 18.22 -42.67
CA ARG A 288 14.64 19.31 -42.38
C ARG A 288 15.97 19.08 -43.06
N ARG A 289 16.56 17.88 -42.96
CA ARG A 289 17.83 17.56 -43.63
C ARG A 289 17.73 17.75 -45.14
N ARG A 290 16.70 17.19 -45.77
CA ARG A 290 16.45 17.32 -47.21
C ARG A 290 16.25 18.78 -47.64
N PHE A 291 15.54 19.57 -46.82
CA PHE A 291 15.36 20.99 -47.08
C PHE A 291 16.69 21.75 -47.07
N HIS A 292 17.49 21.61 -46.00
CA HIS A 292 18.79 22.29 -45.90
C HIS A 292 19.76 21.83 -47.00
N GLN A 293 19.72 20.55 -47.37
CA GLN A 293 20.52 20.01 -48.47
C GLN A 293 20.15 20.69 -49.81
N LYS A 294 18.86 20.74 -50.16
CA LYS A 294 18.39 21.43 -51.37
C LYS A 294 18.73 22.92 -51.38
N GLN A 295 18.58 23.58 -50.22
CA GLN A 295 18.93 24.99 -50.08
C GLN A 295 20.42 25.22 -50.30
N ARG A 296 21.29 24.35 -49.77
CA ARG A 296 22.74 24.42 -49.97
C ARG A 296 23.11 24.21 -51.45
N GLU A 297 22.53 23.20 -52.08
CA GLU A 297 22.75 22.91 -53.51
C GLU A 297 22.33 24.08 -54.41
N LEU A 298 21.22 24.75 -54.09
CA LEU A 298 20.76 25.93 -54.82
C LEU A 298 21.73 27.12 -54.63
N LEU A 299 22.12 27.41 -53.39
CA LEU A 299 23.04 28.51 -53.07
C LEU A 299 24.43 28.30 -53.70
N GLN A 300 24.88 27.06 -53.85
CA GLN A 300 26.14 26.76 -54.56
C GLN A 300 26.09 27.05 -56.06
N ARG A 301 24.89 27.05 -56.68
CA ARG A 301 24.70 27.28 -58.12
C ARG A 301 24.33 28.72 -58.46
N LEU A 302 23.88 29.50 -57.48
CA LEU A 302 23.42 30.87 -57.67
C LEU A 302 24.59 31.85 -57.82
N PRO A 303 24.51 32.82 -58.75
CA PRO A 303 25.44 33.94 -58.81
C PRO A 303 25.42 34.77 -57.50
N PRO A 304 26.57 35.29 -57.02
CA PRO A 304 26.65 36.01 -55.75
C PRO A 304 25.72 37.24 -55.64
N ASP A 305 25.50 37.94 -56.75
CA ASP A 305 24.61 39.09 -56.86
C ASP A 305 23.13 38.74 -56.66
N GLN A 306 22.75 37.47 -56.93
CA GLN A 306 21.36 36.99 -56.80
C GLN A 306 21.06 36.33 -55.45
N VAL A 307 22.08 36.05 -54.63
CA VAL A 307 21.90 35.39 -53.33
C VAL A 307 21.06 36.24 -52.37
N GLN A 308 21.31 37.55 -52.30
CA GLN A 308 20.63 38.44 -51.36
C GLN A 308 19.14 38.66 -51.71
N PRO A 309 18.76 38.95 -52.97
CA PRO A 309 17.34 39.01 -53.36
C PRO A 309 16.58 37.70 -53.10
N TYR A 310 17.23 36.55 -53.32
CA TYR A 310 16.64 35.24 -53.04
C TYR A 310 16.34 35.04 -51.55
N LEU A 311 17.30 35.37 -50.66
CA LEU A 311 17.11 35.24 -49.21
C LEU A 311 15.98 36.15 -48.70
N GLN A 312 15.89 37.38 -49.20
CA GLN A 312 14.79 38.31 -48.87
C GLN A 312 13.41 37.77 -49.30
N GLU A 313 13.32 37.15 -50.48
CA GLU A 313 12.08 36.51 -50.92
C GLU A 313 11.74 35.28 -50.06
N CYS A 314 12.74 34.52 -49.61
CA CYS A 314 12.53 33.43 -48.64
C CYS A 314 12.00 33.95 -47.29
N GLU A 315 12.57 35.04 -46.77
CA GLU A 315 12.11 35.69 -45.54
C GLU A 315 10.67 36.19 -45.67
N ARG A 316 10.34 36.85 -46.79
CA ARG A 316 8.99 37.34 -47.07
C ARG A 316 7.98 36.19 -47.12
N ARG A 317 8.30 35.09 -47.83
CA ARG A 317 7.44 33.90 -47.88
C ARG A 317 7.28 33.23 -46.52
N ALA A 318 8.37 33.12 -45.75
CA ALA A 318 8.33 32.57 -44.40
C ALA A 318 7.45 33.42 -43.48
N ALA A 319 7.56 34.75 -43.55
CA ALA A 319 6.72 35.67 -42.78
C ALA A 319 5.23 35.46 -43.08
N VAL A 320 4.83 35.32 -44.35
CA VAL A 320 3.43 35.05 -44.72
C VAL A 320 2.92 33.72 -44.15
N VAL A 321 3.75 32.66 -44.19
CA VAL A 321 3.39 31.35 -43.61
C VAL A 321 3.24 31.46 -42.09
N ILE A 322 4.20 32.07 -41.39
CA ILE A 322 4.14 32.25 -39.93
C ILE A 322 2.90 33.06 -39.54
N GLN A 323 2.64 34.16 -40.23
CA GLN A 323 1.49 35.03 -39.97
C GLN A 323 0.16 34.29 -40.21
N SER A 324 0.04 33.50 -41.29
CA SER A 324 -1.18 32.74 -41.56
C SER A 324 -1.43 31.65 -40.51
N PHE A 325 -0.38 30.94 -40.08
CA PHE A 325 -0.45 29.98 -38.97
C PHE A 325 -0.86 30.64 -37.66
N TRP A 326 -0.29 31.80 -37.33
CA TRP A 326 -0.63 32.54 -36.12
C TRP A 326 -2.09 33.02 -36.15
N ARG A 327 -2.57 33.54 -37.28
CA ARG A 327 -3.97 33.94 -37.45
C ARG A 327 -4.90 32.76 -37.18
N GLY A 328 -4.58 31.58 -37.73
CA GLY A 328 -5.33 30.36 -37.48
C GLY A 328 -5.24 29.85 -36.04
N PHE A 329 -4.08 29.92 -35.41
CA PHE A 329 -3.89 29.54 -34.01
C PHE A 329 -4.73 30.43 -33.08
N ARG A 330 -4.69 31.75 -33.30
CA ARG A 330 -5.48 32.72 -32.53
C ARG A 330 -6.96 32.41 -32.60
N GLU A 331 -7.48 32.10 -33.79
CA GLU A 331 -8.91 31.83 -33.96
C GLU A 331 -9.34 30.49 -33.32
N ARG A 332 -8.53 29.44 -33.45
CA ARG A 332 -8.77 28.17 -32.75
C ARG A 332 -8.75 28.34 -31.23
N ARG A 333 -7.82 29.16 -30.71
CA ARG A 333 -7.75 29.47 -29.28
C ARG A 333 -8.98 30.22 -28.81
N ARG A 334 -9.41 31.26 -29.54
CA ARG A 334 -10.66 31.98 -29.26
C ARG A 334 -11.86 31.04 -29.19
N TYR A 335 -12.01 30.15 -30.18
CA TYR A 335 -13.10 29.18 -30.19
C TYR A 335 -13.04 28.21 -29.00
N ALA A 336 -11.85 27.69 -28.68
CA ALA A 336 -11.67 26.80 -27.54
C ALA A 336 -11.96 27.49 -26.19
N ASP A 337 -11.59 28.76 -26.06
CA ASP A 337 -11.89 29.57 -24.87
C ASP A 337 -13.41 29.83 -24.77
N CYS A 338 -14.07 30.22 -25.86
CA CYS A 338 -15.52 30.39 -25.92
C CYS A 338 -16.25 29.09 -25.54
N LEU A 339 -15.82 27.94 -26.06
CA LEU A 339 -16.42 26.64 -25.72
C LEU A 339 -16.26 26.30 -24.23
N ARG A 340 -15.07 26.58 -23.66
CA ARG A 340 -14.81 26.37 -22.23
C ARG A 340 -15.67 27.29 -21.37
N ASP A 341 -15.81 28.54 -21.75
CA ASP A 341 -16.60 29.53 -21.01
C ASP A 341 -18.09 29.23 -21.09
N ALA A 342 -18.62 28.85 -22.26
CA ALA A 342 -19.99 28.37 -22.41
C ALA A 342 -20.29 27.14 -21.53
N LEU A 343 -19.34 26.19 -21.43
CA LEU A 343 -19.47 25.04 -20.54
C LEU A 343 -19.49 25.46 -19.06
N ARG A 344 -18.62 26.40 -18.66
CA ARG A 344 -18.57 26.95 -17.30
C ARG A 344 -19.87 27.68 -16.96
N GLU A 345 -20.39 28.48 -17.87
CA GLU A 345 -21.67 29.18 -17.72
C GLU A 345 -22.83 28.20 -17.57
N SER A 346 -22.91 27.16 -18.41
CA SER A 346 -23.92 26.10 -18.28
C SER A 346 -23.83 25.39 -16.91
N GLN A 347 -22.62 25.14 -16.42
CA GLN A 347 -22.43 24.58 -15.08
C GLN A 347 -22.87 25.54 -13.97
N ARG A 348 -22.54 26.84 -14.09
CA ARG A 348 -23.00 27.88 -13.14
C ARG A 348 -24.53 27.96 -13.13
N GLN A 349 -25.17 28.01 -14.30
CA GLN A 349 -26.63 28.00 -14.45
C GLN A 349 -27.25 26.75 -13.82
N ARG A 350 -26.70 25.55 -14.07
CA ARG A 350 -27.18 24.30 -13.44
C ARG A 350 -27.04 24.32 -11.92
N ARG A 351 -25.93 24.86 -11.39
CA ARG A 351 -25.74 25.02 -9.94
C ARG A 351 -26.74 26.00 -9.36
N ALA A 352 -26.90 27.18 -9.96
CA ALA A 352 -27.86 28.19 -9.56
C ALA A 352 -29.30 27.64 -9.58
N ALA A 353 -29.70 26.96 -10.67
CA ALA A 353 -31.00 26.31 -10.78
C ALA A 353 -31.22 25.27 -9.67
N ARG A 354 -30.23 24.43 -9.35
CA ARG A 354 -30.33 23.48 -8.23
C ARG A 354 -30.47 24.19 -6.89
N THR A 355 -29.75 25.28 -6.66
CA THR A 355 -29.87 26.08 -5.43
C THR A 355 -31.26 26.71 -5.31
N LEU A 356 -31.77 27.33 -6.37
CA LEU A 356 -33.13 27.90 -6.42
C LEU A 356 -34.21 26.83 -6.24
N GLN A 357 -34.09 25.69 -6.92
CA GLN A 357 -35.01 24.57 -6.76
C GLN A 357 -34.99 24.03 -5.34
N ARG A 358 -33.82 23.94 -4.70
CA ARG A 358 -33.69 23.54 -3.29
C ARG A 358 -34.32 24.58 -2.36
N ALA A 359 -34.07 25.86 -2.59
CA ALA A 359 -34.67 26.95 -1.81
C ALA A 359 -36.20 26.93 -1.93
N LYS A 360 -36.75 26.79 -3.15
CA LYS A 360 -38.20 26.66 -3.38
C LYS A 360 -38.78 25.42 -2.68
N ARG A 361 -38.11 24.27 -2.77
CA ARG A 361 -38.55 23.04 -2.08
C ARG A 361 -38.48 23.18 -0.56
N ARG A 362 -37.50 23.92 -0.04
CA ARG A 362 -37.41 24.25 1.39
C ARG A 362 -38.52 25.20 1.81
N ALA A 363 -38.76 26.28 1.06
CA ALA A 363 -39.84 27.23 1.32
C ALA A 363 -41.23 26.57 1.26
N ALA A 364 -41.47 25.67 0.30
CA ALA A 364 -42.72 24.93 0.21
C ALA A 364 -42.93 23.88 1.32
N LYS A 365 -41.85 23.44 1.97
CA LYS A 365 -41.88 22.51 3.11
C LYS A 365 -41.86 23.23 4.46
N ALA A 366 -41.46 24.50 4.49
CA ALA A 366 -41.57 25.31 5.68
C ALA A 366 -43.06 25.60 5.90
N PRO A 367 -43.55 25.57 7.16
CA PRO A 367 -44.87 26.11 7.47
C PRO A 367 -44.95 27.56 6.95
N PRO A 368 -46.12 28.04 6.50
CA PRO A 368 -46.25 29.41 6.00
C PRO A 368 -45.70 30.37 7.06
N ILE A 369 -44.52 30.92 6.79
CA ILE A 369 -43.94 31.97 7.61
C ILE A 369 -44.93 33.11 7.48
N ALA A 370 -45.55 33.52 8.59
CA ALA A 370 -46.41 34.70 8.64
C ALA A 370 -45.70 35.82 7.87
N PRO A 371 -46.41 36.52 6.95
CA PRO A 371 -45.77 37.48 6.05
C PRO A 371 -44.84 38.39 6.84
N LEU A 372 -43.60 38.45 6.39
CA LEU A 372 -42.53 39.27 6.94
C LEU A 372 -43.05 40.67 7.27
N TRP A 373 -43.29 40.94 8.56
CA TRP A 373 -43.07 42.17 9.34
C TRP A 373 -43.31 43.55 8.67
N ILE A 374 -44.03 43.63 7.56
CA ILE A 374 -44.31 44.86 6.82
C ILE A 374 -45.83 45.04 6.88
N GLY A 375 -46.26 45.84 7.86
CA GLY A 375 -47.65 46.26 8.01
C GLY A 375 -48.39 45.64 9.20
N GLN A 376 -47.82 45.66 10.41
CA GLN A 376 -48.65 45.54 11.62
C GLN A 376 -49.39 46.87 11.84
N GLU A 377 -50.72 46.85 11.83
CA GLU A 377 -51.55 47.96 12.31
C GLU A 377 -51.25 48.18 13.80
N GLY A 378 -50.76 49.38 14.16
CA GLY A 378 -50.43 49.75 15.55
C GLY A 378 -48.98 50.13 15.81
N LEU A 379 -48.07 50.03 14.83
CA LEU A 379 -46.72 50.62 14.93
C LEU A 379 -46.75 52.10 14.50
N THR A 380 -47.44 52.94 15.28
CA THR A 380 -47.36 54.40 15.17
C THR A 380 -45.94 54.89 15.50
N ASP A 381 -45.54 56.07 15.00
CA ASP A 381 -44.22 56.65 15.29
C ASP A 381 -43.95 56.82 16.79
N SER A 382 -45.01 57.05 17.58
CA SER A 382 -44.95 57.08 19.03
C SER A 382 -44.53 55.73 19.64
N ARG A 383 -45.09 54.63 19.14
CA ARG A 383 -44.73 53.29 19.62
C ARG A 383 -43.32 52.87 19.17
N ARG A 384 -42.88 53.34 18.00
CA ARG A 384 -41.49 53.18 17.55
C ARG A 384 -40.51 53.92 18.47
N ALA A 385 -40.85 55.14 18.89
CA ALA A 385 -40.03 55.91 19.81
C ALA A 385 -39.98 55.26 21.21
N GLU A 386 -41.10 54.77 21.74
CA GLU A 386 -41.13 54.01 23.00
C GLU A 386 -40.28 52.74 22.94
N LEU A 387 -40.42 51.94 21.88
CA LEU A 387 -39.63 50.71 21.73
C LEU A 387 -38.14 51.02 21.59
N LYS A 388 -37.80 52.11 20.91
CA LYS A 388 -36.42 52.57 20.80
C LYS A 388 -35.89 53.02 22.15
N GLN A 389 -36.68 53.75 22.92
CA GLN A 389 -36.33 54.15 24.28
C GLN A 389 -36.14 52.93 25.20
N GLN A 390 -37.02 51.92 25.11
CA GLN A 390 -36.87 50.66 25.86
C GLN A 390 -35.61 49.90 25.46
N LEU A 391 -35.24 49.93 24.17
CA LEU A 391 -34.01 49.31 23.68
C LEU A 391 -32.78 50.07 24.19
N ASP A 392 -32.81 51.40 24.14
CA ASP A 392 -31.72 52.26 24.60
C ASP A 392 -31.54 52.14 26.12
N GLU A 393 -32.63 52.07 26.89
CA GLU A 393 -32.63 51.77 28.33
C GLU A 393 -32.06 50.37 28.60
N TYR A 394 -32.49 49.35 27.84
CA TYR A 394 -31.97 48.00 28.00
C TYR A 394 -30.47 47.92 27.67
N ILE A 395 -30.01 48.60 26.62
CA ILE A 395 -28.59 48.70 26.23
C ILE A 395 -27.79 49.51 27.25
N ALA A 396 -28.37 50.54 27.85
CA ALA A 396 -27.73 51.30 28.93
C ALA A 396 -27.53 50.43 30.18
N VAL A 397 -28.51 49.59 30.51
CA VAL A 397 -28.44 48.63 31.63
C VAL A 397 -27.52 47.45 31.31
N HIS A 398 -27.47 47.01 30.05
CA HIS A 398 -26.65 45.89 29.57
C HIS A 398 -25.60 46.37 28.58
N ARG A 399 -24.79 47.34 28.99
CA ARG A 399 -23.68 47.82 28.18
C ARG A 399 -22.68 46.68 28.06
N SER A 400 -22.68 45.99 26.93
CA SER A 400 -21.61 45.03 26.62
C SER A 400 -20.28 45.77 26.70
N THR A 401 -19.22 45.08 27.10
CA THR A 401 -17.84 45.57 26.98
C THR A 401 -17.58 45.77 25.49
N GLY A 402 -17.99 46.92 24.96
CA GLY A 402 -17.74 47.30 23.59
C GLY A 402 -16.25 47.40 23.45
N LEU A 403 -15.68 46.62 22.53
CA LEU A 403 -14.35 46.90 22.01
C LEU A 403 -14.35 48.38 21.63
N SER A 404 -13.42 49.15 22.19
CA SER A 404 -13.25 50.54 21.81
C SER A 404 -13.07 50.61 20.29
N ALA A 405 -13.52 51.69 19.65
CA ALA A 405 -13.29 51.88 18.21
C ALA A 405 -11.79 51.80 17.87
N GLU A 406 -10.93 52.20 18.82
CA GLU A 406 -9.48 52.10 18.74
C GLU A 406 -8.98 50.66 18.86
N GLU A 407 -9.55 49.86 19.77
CA GLU A 407 -9.23 48.43 19.93
C GLU A 407 -9.67 47.63 18.71
N GLY A 408 -10.82 47.96 18.13
CA GLY A 408 -11.30 47.38 16.88
C GLY A 408 -10.39 47.72 15.70
N ALA A 409 -9.89 48.96 15.63
CA ALA A 409 -8.93 49.38 14.60
C ALA A 409 -7.56 48.70 14.78
N ALA A 410 -7.08 48.57 16.03
CA ALA A 410 -5.83 47.88 16.35
C ALA A 410 -5.89 46.39 15.98
N LEU A 411 -6.98 45.71 16.35
CA LEU A 411 -7.20 44.31 15.99
C LEU A 411 -7.29 44.13 14.47
N HIS A 412 -7.92 45.06 13.76
CA HIS A 412 -7.98 45.02 12.30
C HIS A 412 -6.59 45.16 11.67
N ALA A 413 -5.76 46.09 12.17
CA ALA A 413 -4.38 46.27 11.72
C ALA A 413 -3.51 45.03 12.01
N GLU A 414 -3.66 44.42 13.18
CA GLU A 414 -2.95 43.18 13.55
C GLU A 414 -3.30 42.02 12.60
N VAL A 415 -4.60 41.82 12.33
CA VAL A 415 -5.07 40.79 11.39
C VAL A 415 -4.55 41.04 9.96
N GLN A 416 -4.49 42.30 9.53
CA GLN A 416 -3.93 42.65 8.22
C GLN A 416 -2.43 42.33 8.13
N LEU A 417 -1.65 42.58 9.19
CA LEU A 417 -0.22 42.23 9.25
C LEU A 417 -0.01 40.72 9.21
N LEU A 418 -0.80 39.95 9.97
CA LEU A 418 -0.74 38.49 9.95
C LEU A 418 -1.06 37.92 8.56
N LEU A 419 -2.06 38.49 7.88
CA LEU A 419 -2.40 38.10 6.52
C LEU A 419 -1.24 38.38 5.54
N GLN A 420 -0.59 39.53 5.64
CA GLN A 420 0.57 39.86 4.79
C GLN A 420 1.73 38.89 5.03
N ALA A 421 2.01 38.52 6.28
CA ALA A 421 3.05 37.56 6.62
C ALA A 421 2.76 36.16 6.02
N GLU A 422 1.51 35.68 6.09
CA GLU A 422 1.12 34.40 5.49
C GLU A 422 1.20 34.42 3.96
N LEU A 423 0.84 35.53 3.32
CA LEU A 423 0.98 35.69 1.87
C LEU A 423 2.45 35.65 1.43
N GLN A 424 3.36 36.27 2.17
CA GLN A 424 4.80 36.24 1.90
C GLN A 424 5.40 34.84 2.07
N LYS A 425 5.01 34.10 3.13
CA LYS A 425 5.39 32.69 3.30
C LYS A 425 4.96 31.82 2.11
N GLY A 426 3.76 32.09 1.56
CA GLY A 426 3.26 31.42 0.37
C GLY A 426 4.06 31.68 -0.91
N GLU A 427 4.72 32.84 -1.02
CA GLU A 427 5.64 33.12 -2.13
C GLU A 427 6.99 32.42 -1.94
N GLN A 428 7.52 32.40 -0.72
CA GLN A 428 8.76 31.68 -0.39
C GLN A 428 8.63 30.18 -0.69
N ARG A 429 7.54 29.54 -0.25
CA ARG A 429 7.27 28.13 -0.56
C ARG A 429 7.23 27.85 -2.07
N ARG A 430 6.60 28.73 -2.85
CA ARG A 430 6.56 28.58 -4.32
C ARG A 430 7.95 28.70 -4.96
N ARG A 431 8.83 29.56 -4.43
CA ARG A 431 10.23 29.67 -4.91
C ARG A 431 11.05 28.44 -4.53
N GLU A 432 10.86 27.91 -3.32
CA GLU A 432 11.48 26.67 -2.88
C GLU A 432 11.03 25.48 -3.73
N GLU A 433 9.73 25.35 -3.99
CA GLU A 433 9.17 24.34 -4.90
C GLU A 433 9.78 24.45 -6.30
N GLN A 434 9.85 25.65 -6.87
CA GLN A 434 10.49 25.88 -8.17
C GLN A 434 11.99 25.53 -8.16
N ARG A 435 12.70 25.84 -7.06
CA ARG A 435 14.11 25.48 -6.90
C ARG A 435 14.30 23.96 -6.83
N VAL A 436 13.45 23.26 -6.07
CA VAL A 436 13.47 21.80 -5.96
C VAL A 436 13.12 21.16 -7.31
N GLU A 437 12.11 21.67 -8.02
CA GLU A 437 11.74 21.19 -9.35
C GLU A 437 12.88 21.37 -10.36
N ALA A 438 13.56 22.51 -10.34
CA ALA A 438 14.73 22.75 -11.20
C ALA A 438 15.90 21.82 -10.88
N LEU A 439 16.16 21.56 -9.59
CA LEU A 439 17.18 20.60 -9.15
C LEU A 439 16.83 19.17 -9.57
N LEU A 440 15.56 18.75 -9.40
CA LEU A 440 15.09 17.45 -9.83
C LEU A 440 15.16 17.29 -11.36
N ALA A 441 14.85 18.34 -12.11
CA ALA A 441 15.01 18.34 -13.56
C ALA A 441 16.47 18.20 -13.97
N CYS A 442 17.37 18.92 -13.31
CA CYS A 442 18.82 18.82 -13.55
C CYS A 442 19.34 17.39 -13.23
N ALA A 443 18.95 16.83 -12.09
CA ALA A 443 19.33 15.46 -11.71
C ALA A 443 18.81 14.43 -12.73
N ARG A 444 17.57 14.58 -13.23
CA ARG A 444 17.03 13.72 -14.29
C ARG A 444 17.84 13.81 -15.58
N THR A 445 18.19 15.02 -16.02
CA THR A 445 19.01 15.19 -17.22
C THR A 445 20.42 14.59 -17.07
N GLN A 446 21.01 14.66 -15.87
CA GLN A 446 22.30 14.04 -15.58
C GLN A 446 22.19 12.51 -15.55
N LEU A 447 21.11 11.96 -14.99
CA LEU A 447 20.86 10.51 -14.99
C LEU A 447 20.63 9.97 -16.41
N GLU A 448 19.90 10.70 -17.26
CA GLU A 448 19.71 10.34 -18.67
C GLU A 448 21.06 10.34 -19.41
N LEU A 449 21.91 11.35 -19.17
CA LEU A 449 23.25 11.43 -19.73
C LEU A 449 24.15 10.26 -19.29
N LEU A 450 24.03 9.81 -18.03
CA LEU A 450 24.75 8.64 -17.51
C LEU A 450 24.18 7.32 -18.04
N GLN A 451 22.87 7.24 -18.24
CA GLN A 451 22.22 6.06 -18.78
C GLN A 451 22.62 5.81 -20.24
N ASP A 452 22.79 6.89 -21.01
CA ASP A 452 23.22 6.86 -22.41
C ASP A 452 24.75 6.93 -22.56
N ALA A 453 25.52 6.67 -21.50
CA ALA A 453 26.98 6.76 -21.53
C ALA A 453 27.59 5.68 -22.46
N PRO A 454 28.43 6.08 -23.44
CA PRO A 454 29.11 5.13 -24.32
C PRO A 454 30.12 4.28 -23.53
N PRO A 455 30.37 3.03 -23.97
CA PRO A 455 31.41 2.19 -23.37
C PRO A 455 32.78 2.87 -23.49
N LEU A 456 33.67 2.64 -22.50
CA LEU A 456 34.97 3.30 -22.39
C LEU A 456 35.88 3.16 -23.63
N SER A 457 35.63 2.16 -24.49
CA SER A 457 36.34 1.95 -25.75
C SER A 457 36.00 2.97 -26.84
N ASP A 458 34.81 3.57 -26.78
CA ASP A 458 34.21 4.35 -27.87
C ASP A 458 34.06 5.84 -27.51
N VAL A 459 34.57 6.25 -26.35
CA VAL A 459 34.42 7.60 -25.81
C VAL A 459 35.29 8.60 -26.58
N THR A 460 34.66 9.60 -27.18
CA THR A 460 35.37 10.75 -27.79
C THR A 460 35.60 11.87 -26.77
N ALA A 461 36.64 12.69 -26.95
CA ALA A 461 36.97 13.80 -26.05
C ALA A 461 35.80 14.77 -25.82
N LYS A 462 35.00 15.03 -26.87
CA LYS A 462 33.79 15.87 -26.79
C LYS A 462 32.66 15.25 -25.97
N GLN A 463 32.55 13.92 -25.98
CA GLN A 463 31.60 13.21 -25.13
C GLN A 463 32.06 13.24 -23.68
N ALA A 464 33.35 13.09 -23.41
CA ALA A 464 33.91 13.21 -22.06
C ALA A 464 33.67 14.60 -21.44
N GLU A 465 33.81 15.66 -22.23
CA GLU A 465 33.51 17.05 -21.81
C GLU A 465 32.04 17.24 -21.41
N SER A 466 31.11 16.47 -21.99
CA SER A 466 29.68 16.58 -21.67
C SER A 466 29.30 16.04 -20.28
N PHE A 467 30.16 15.21 -19.67
CA PHE A 467 29.99 14.70 -18.30
C PHE A 467 30.59 15.63 -17.23
N LEU A 468 31.27 16.70 -17.64
CA LEU A 468 31.87 17.65 -16.71
C LEU A 468 30.82 18.67 -16.23
N SER A 469 30.91 19.05 -14.95
CA SER A 469 30.12 20.16 -14.43
C SER A 469 30.49 21.45 -15.16
N PRO A 470 29.50 22.29 -15.56
CA PRO A 470 29.76 23.63 -16.13
C PRO A 470 30.53 24.55 -15.19
N SER A 471 30.49 24.28 -13.88
CA SER A 471 31.26 25.01 -12.88
C SER A 471 32.68 24.46 -12.79
N ALA A 472 33.66 25.32 -13.14
CA ALA A 472 35.08 24.96 -13.14
C ALA A 472 35.60 24.54 -11.76
N SER A 473 35.11 25.16 -10.67
CA SER A 473 35.50 24.82 -9.30
C SER A 473 35.01 23.43 -8.89
N ILE A 474 33.76 23.10 -9.24
CA ILE A 474 33.17 21.77 -8.98
C ILE A 474 33.89 20.71 -9.81
N ALA A 475 34.18 21.01 -11.08
CA ALA A 475 34.89 20.08 -11.97
C ALA A 475 36.36 19.88 -11.55
N ALA A 476 37.03 20.88 -10.97
CA ALA A 476 38.37 20.74 -10.40
C ALA A 476 38.32 19.87 -9.12
N ARG A 477 37.42 20.17 -8.19
CA ARG A 477 37.24 19.40 -6.95
C ARG A 477 36.90 17.93 -7.22
N ALA A 478 36.04 17.66 -8.21
CA ALA A 478 35.71 16.30 -8.62
C ALA A 478 36.92 15.55 -9.19
N ARG A 479 37.78 16.22 -9.98
CA ARG A 479 39.03 15.66 -10.48
C ARG A 479 40.00 15.35 -9.35
N ASP A 480 40.17 16.27 -8.41
CA ASP A 480 41.07 16.09 -7.27
C ASP A 480 40.59 14.95 -6.36
N ALA A 481 39.29 14.87 -6.09
CA ALA A 481 38.69 13.76 -5.33
C ALA A 481 38.86 12.41 -6.04
N HIS A 482 38.69 12.36 -7.37
CA HIS A 482 38.91 11.14 -8.14
C HIS A 482 40.39 10.72 -8.12
N ASN A 483 41.31 11.67 -8.31
CA ASN A 483 42.73 11.43 -8.21
C ASN A 483 43.12 10.94 -6.82
N ALA A 484 42.58 11.53 -5.75
CA ALA A 484 42.77 11.08 -4.39
C ALA A 484 42.26 9.64 -4.18
N ALA A 485 41.06 9.30 -4.68
CA ALA A 485 40.51 7.95 -4.62
C ALA A 485 41.39 6.92 -5.37
N LEU A 486 41.93 7.29 -6.53
CA LEU A 486 42.88 6.46 -7.27
C LEU A 486 44.17 6.26 -6.49
N GLN A 487 44.70 7.28 -5.83
CA GLN A 487 45.90 7.16 -5.00
C GLN A 487 45.62 6.29 -3.75
N ALA A 488 44.47 6.48 -3.09
CA ALA A 488 44.04 5.66 -1.95
C ALA A 488 43.91 4.17 -2.32
N SER A 489 43.44 3.86 -3.53
CA SER A 489 43.35 2.47 -4.01
C SER A 489 44.72 1.79 -4.24
N ARG A 490 45.79 2.59 -4.38
CA ARG A 490 47.17 2.12 -4.52
C ARG A 490 47.88 1.94 -3.17
N LEU A 491 47.31 2.49 -2.10
CA LEU A 491 47.85 2.41 -0.76
C LEU A 491 47.22 1.22 0.00
N PRO A 492 47.97 0.57 0.91
CA PRO A 492 47.39 -0.45 1.78
C PRO A 492 46.24 0.11 2.62
N TRP A 493 45.19 -0.70 2.84
CA TRP A 493 43.92 -0.27 3.46
C TRP A 493 44.08 0.47 4.80
N TRP A 494 45.12 0.19 5.57
CA TRP A 494 45.41 0.85 6.85
C TRP A 494 45.89 2.30 6.72
N ARG A 495 46.44 2.72 5.57
CA ARG A 495 46.80 4.13 5.31
C ARG A 495 45.59 5.00 4.94
N ASN A 496 44.48 4.39 4.53
CA ASN A 496 43.25 5.09 4.14
C ASN A 496 42.34 5.42 5.34
N LEU A 497 42.71 5.00 6.55
CA LEU A 497 41.95 5.22 7.79
C LEU A 497 42.23 6.57 8.46
N GLY A 498 43.30 7.27 8.05
CA GLY A 498 43.74 8.54 8.68
C GLY A 498 43.13 9.81 8.09
N GLU A 499 42.57 9.76 6.88
CA GLU A 499 41.97 10.92 6.21
C GLU A 499 40.44 10.86 6.35
N THR A 500 39.95 11.07 7.58
CA THR A 500 38.58 11.57 7.73
C THR A 500 38.58 13.03 7.25
N PRO A 501 37.63 13.45 6.40
CA PRO A 501 37.64 14.79 5.81
C PRO A 501 37.34 15.82 6.90
N THR A 502 38.39 16.32 7.53
CA THR A 502 38.35 17.50 8.38
C THR A 502 38.30 18.73 7.50
N GLY A 503 37.15 19.41 7.51
CA GLY A 503 37.03 20.82 7.19
C GLY A 503 36.60 21.18 5.78
N GLU A 504 35.28 21.22 5.55
CA GLU A 504 34.63 22.46 5.11
C GLU A 504 33.33 22.62 5.90
N GLU A 505 33.20 23.76 6.55
CA GLU A 505 32.19 24.15 7.53
C GLU A 505 30.79 24.22 6.90
N THR A 506 29.91 23.25 7.16
CA THR A 506 28.44 23.39 7.15
C THR A 506 27.82 22.03 7.48
N GLY A 507 27.53 21.74 8.76
CA GLY A 507 26.82 20.50 9.05
C GLY A 507 26.68 20.03 10.49
N HIS A 508 27.34 20.61 11.48
CA HIS A 508 27.23 20.11 12.86
C HIS A 508 25.85 20.38 13.51
N ALA A 509 25.12 21.42 13.09
CA ALA A 509 23.75 21.63 13.58
C ALA A 509 22.75 20.65 12.94
N HIS A 510 22.95 20.28 11.67
CA HIS A 510 22.00 19.43 10.95
C HIS A 510 22.12 17.94 11.31
N LEU A 511 23.32 17.48 11.66
CA LEU A 511 23.55 16.11 12.14
C LEU A 511 22.90 15.87 13.51
N GLN A 512 22.88 16.87 14.39
CA GLN A 512 22.25 16.76 15.70
C GLN A 512 20.71 16.74 15.63
N GLU A 513 20.13 17.43 14.64
CA GLU A 513 18.70 17.34 14.32
C GLU A 513 18.32 15.99 13.70
N LEU A 514 19.17 15.44 12.83
CA LEU A 514 18.99 14.12 12.23
C LEU A 514 19.12 12.98 13.27
N GLU A 515 20.05 13.08 14.21
CA GLU A 515 20.20 12.12 15.31
C GLU A 515 19.01 12.15 16.28
N ALA A 516 18.38 13.32 16.46
CA ALA A 516 17.14 13.45 17.23
C ALA A 516 15.90 12.90 16.49
N GLU A 517 15.88 12.96 15.15
CA GLU A 517 14.81 12.39 14.32
C GLU A 517 14.92 10.87 14.14
N PHE A 518 16.14 10.31 14.12
CA PHE A 518 16.41 8.87 14.05
C PHE A 518 16.66 8.27 15.43
N GLY A 519 15.65 8.33 16.31
CA GLY A 519 15.71 7.75 17.64
C GLY A 519 16.24 6.30 17.66
N GLY A 520 17.46 6.14 18.19
CA GLY A 520 17.88 4.98 18.96
C GLY A 520 17.94 3.62 18.25
N LEU A 521 18.32 3.56 16.98
CA LEU A 521 18.55 2.29 16.26
C LEU A 521 19.98 2.16 15.75
N PHE A 522 20.95 2.20 16.67
CA PHE A 522 22.22 1.51 16.46
C PHE A 522 22.52 0.65 17.69
N ILE A 523 22.19 -0.64 17.58
CA ILE A 523 22.60 -1.68 18.53
C ILE A 523 23.90 -2.27 17.99
N GLY A 524 25.01 -1.88 18.60
CA GLY A 524 26.33 -2.40 18.28
C GLY A 524 27.36 -1.82 19.24
N GLY A 525 27.49 -2.44 20.41
CA GLY A 525 28.35 -1.99 21.49
C GLY A 525 29.83 -1.99 21.11
N ALA A 526 30.52 -0.92 21.49
CA ALA A 526 31.96 -0.93 21.73
C ALA A 526 32.18 -0.63 23.21
N ALA A 527 32.78 -1.59 23.90
CA ALA A 527 33.16 -1.51 25.29
C ALA A 527 34.24 -0.43 25.46
N THR A 528 33.92 0.64 26.20
CA THR A 528 34.95 1.50 26.78
C THR A 528 35.45 0.83 28.05
N VAL A 529 36.66 0.28 27.95
CA VAL A 529 37.49 -0.13 29.07
C VAL A 529 37.82 1.13 29.87
N GLU A 530 37.37 1.18 31.12
CA GLU A 530 37.84 2.17 32.09
C GLU A 530 39.29 1.90 32.48
N GLY A 531 40.09 2.95 32.41
CA GLY A 531 41.46 2.99 32.90
C GLY A 531 41.96 4.43 32.88
N GLY A 532 41.66 5.19 33.94
CA GLY A 532 42.54 6.29 34.36
C GLY A 532 43.86 5.72 34.92
N PRO A 533 44.83 6.54 35.38
CA PRO A 533 44.65 7.90 35.91
C PRO A 533 45.76 8.90 35.47
N GLU A 534 45.65 10.13 36.00
CA GLU A 534 46.69 11.17 36.32
C GLU A 534 46.12 12.55 35.96
N VAL A 535 45.60 13.34 36.90
CA VAL A 535 46.24 14.08 38.02
C VAL A 535 47.19 15.17 37.52
N GLU A 536 46.70 16.41 37.68
CA GLU A 536 47.42 17.68 37.94
C GLU A 536 48.46 18.16 36.91
N LEU A 537 48.05 19.04 35.98
CA LEU A 537 48.21 20.51 36.02
C LEU A 537 47.79 21.16 34.69
#